data_AF-A0A5N5M0D0-F1
#
_entry.id   AF-A0A5N5M0D0-F1
#
_cell.length_a   1.000
_cell.length_b   1.000
_cell.length_c   1.000
_cell.angle_alpha   90.00
_cell.angle_beta   90.00
_cell.angle_gamma   90.00
#
_symmetry.space_group_name_H-M   'P 1'
#
loop_
_entity.id
_entity.type
_entity.pdbx_description
1 polymer ?
#
loop_
_entity_poly.entity_id
_entity_poly.type
_entity_poly.pdbx_seq_one_letter_code
_entity_poly.pdbx_strand_id
1 'polypeptide(L)'
;MKLGSSIGPVHLDVISDGFDEEGFPKGGSSELYLENLEAAGSKTLAELIVKYRSTPYPIDCVIYEPFLHWALDVAKDFGVMGAAFC
;
A
#
# COMPACT_ATOMS: atom_id res chain seq x y z
N MET A 1 5.15 0.95 -13.68
CA MET A 1 4.05 1.58 -14.46
C MET A 1 3.54 2.80 -13.69
N LYS A 2 3.30 3.96 -14.32
CA LYS A 2 2.58 5.08 -13.68
C LYS A 2 1.09 4.96 -14.02
N LEU A 3 0.32 4.33 -13.14
CA LEU A 3 -1.13 4.16 -13.31
C LEU A 3 -1.92 5.30 -12.62
N GLY A 4 -1.39 6.54 -12.67
CA GLY A 4 -2.05 7.70 -12.09
C GLY A 4 -3.26 8.11 -12.94
N SER A 5 -4.42 7.51 -12.68
CA SER A 5 -5.68 7.90 -13.29
C SER A 5 -6.73 8.11 -12.20
N SER A 6 -7.62 9.07 -12.42
CA SER A 6 -8.75 9.35 -11.53
C SER A 6 -10.04 8.91 -12.20
N ILE A 7 -10.91 8.23 -11.46
CA ILE A 7 -12.27 7.84 -11.89
C ILE A 7 -13.25 8.55 -10.95
N GLY A 8 -13.76 9.71 -11.38
CA GLY A 8 -14.60 10.56 -10.54
C GLY A 8 -13.84 11.00 -9.26
N PRO A 9 -14.38 10.77 -8.05
CA PRO A 9 -13.70 11.12 -6.80
C PRO A 9 -12.61 10.12 -6.38
N VAL A 10 -12.46 9.01 -7.11
CA VAL A 10 -11.48 7.97 -6.80
C VAL A 10 -10.17 8.28 -7.54
N HIS A 11 -9.08 8.36 -6.79
CA HIS A 11 -7.73 8.49 -7.34
C HIS A 11 -6.98 7.18 -7.18
N LEU A 12 -6.31 6.73 -8.25
CA LEU A 12 -5.50 5.52 -8.25
C LEU A 12 -4.02 5.87 -8.10
N ASP A 13 -3.36 5.18 -7.17
CA ASP A 13 -1.90 5.16 -7.04
C ASP A 13 -1.46 3.71 -6.76
N VAL A 14 -0.15 3.47 -6.75
CA VAL A 14 0.42 2.12 -6.66
C VAL A 14 1.38 2.00 -5.49
N ILE A 15 1.36 0.84 -4.85
CA ILE A 15 2.42 0.35 -3.97
C ILE A 15 3.14 -0.81 -4.66
N SER A 16 4.38 -1.07 -4.27
CA SER A 16 5.15 -2.20 -4.79
C SER A 16 4.76 -3.48 -4.05
N ASP A 17 4.71 -4.60 -4.79
CA ASP A 17 4.58 -5.94 -4.22
C ASP A 17 5.93 -6.66 -4.06
N GLY A 18 7.04 -5.98 -4.37
CA GLY A 18 8.39 -6.53 -4.33
C GLY A 18 8.83 -7.27 -5.60
N PHE A 19 7.98 -7.34 -6.64
CA PHE A 19 8.27 -8.02 -7.90
C PHE A 19 8.23 -7.07 -9.11
N ASP A 20 8.68 -5.82 -8.92
CA ASP A 20 8.58 -4.76 -9.92
C ASP A 20 9.30 -5.07 -11.26
N GLU A 21 10.38 -5.87 -11.22
CA GLU A 21 11.20 -6.20 -12.40
C GLU A 21 10.76 -7.50 -13.11
N GLU A 22 10.45 -8.54 -12.34
CA GLU A 22 10.21 -9.90 -12.86
C GLU A 22 8.72 -10.26 -12.95
N GLY A 23 7.85 -9.46 -12.33
CA GLY A 23 6.43 -9.73 -12.19
C GLY A 23 6.12 -10.90 -11.24
N PHE A 24 4.84 -11.21 -11.09
CA PHE A 24 4.37 -12.21 -10.12
C PHE A 24 5.13 -13.55 -10.26
N PRO A 25 5.73 -14.07 -9.17
CA PRO A 25 6.62 -15.23 -9.25
C PRO A 25 5.85 -16.47 -9.71
N LYS A 26 6.28 -17.07 -10.83
CA LYS A 26 5.69 -18.31 -11.32
C LYS A 26 6.12 -19.49 -10.44
N GLY A 27 5.19 -20.02 -9.65
CA GLY A 27 5.43 -21.19 -8.78
C GLY A 27 5.99 -20.87 -7.39
N GLY A 28 5.96 -19.60 -6.97
CA GLY A 28 6.29 -19.21 -5.59
C GLY A 28 5.19 -19.61 -4.59
N SER A 29 5.56 -19.75 -3.31
CA SER A 29 4.57 -19.98 -2.25
C SER A 29 3.85 -18.68 -1.91
N SER A 30 2.58 -18.78 -1.47
CA SER A 30 1.81 -17.62 -1.04
C SER A 30 2.48 -16.88 0.11
N GLU A 31 3.19 -17.60 0.97
CA GLU A 31 3.97 -17.05 2.08
C GLU A 31 5.11 -16.16 1.56
N LEU A 32 5.91 -16.65 0.61
CA LEU A 32 6.99 -15.86 0.02
C LEU A 32 6.45 -14.60 -0.66
N TYR A 33 5.30 -14.69 -1.32
CA TYR A 33 4.67 -13.51 -1.92
C TYR A 33 4.27 -12.49 -0.85
N LEU A 34 3.60 -12.93 0.22
CA LEU A 34 3.17 -12.06 1.31
C LEU A 34 4.36 -11.42 2.06
N GLU A 35 5.46 -12.15 2.26
CA GLU A 35 6.69 -11.61 2.86
C GLU A 35 7.31 -10.49 2.01
N ASN A 36 7.38 -10.68 0.69
CA ASN A 36 7.90 -9.64 -0.22
C ASN A 36 6.96 -8.45 -0.33
N LEU A 37 5.64 -8.71 -0.38
CA LEU A 37 4.62 -7.67 -0.36
C LEU A 37 4.69 -6.85 0.93
N GLU A 38 4.89 -7.47 2.08
CA GLU A 38 5.10 -6.74 3.34
C GLU A 38 6.36 -5.87 3.27
N ALA A 39 7.50 -6.44 2.85
CA ALA A 39 8.78 -5.73 2.80
C ALA A 39 8.76 -4.51 1.86
N ALA A 40 8.21 -4.65 0.65
CA ALA A 40 8.16 -3.58 -0.34
C ALA A 40 6.92 -2.69 -0.18
N GLY A 41 5.77 -3.29 0.11
CA GLY A 41 4.47 -2.62 0.23
C GLY A 41 4.40 -1.70 1.45
N SER A 42 4.93 -2.10 2.61
CA SER A 42 4.97 -1.23 3.79
C SER A 42 5.77 0.05 3.54
N LYS A 43 6.94 -0.07 2.92
CA LYS A 43 7.81 1.06 2.55
C LYS A 43 7.12 1.98 1.55
N THR A 44 6.57 1.43 0.48
CA THR A 44 5.95 2.24 -0.58
C THR A 44 4.61 2.85 -0.14
N LEU A 45 3.85 2.20 0.74
CA LEU A 45 2.69 2.81 1.41
C LEU A 45 3.08 4.01 2.28
N ALA A 46 4.15 3.88 3.06
CA ALA A 46 4.69 5.00 3.85
C ALA A 46 5.09 6.18 2.95
N GLU A 47 5.75 5.90 1.82
CA GLU A 47 6.09 6.91 0.81
C GLU A 47 4.84 7.60 0.24
N LEU A 48 3.76 6.87 -0.02
CA LEU A 48 2.49 7.46 -0.44
C LEU A 48 1.89 8.38 0.64
N ILE A 49 1.84 7.94 1.91
CA ILE A 49 1.33 8.79 3.00
C ILE A 49 2.12 10.11 3.06
N VAL A 50 3.46 10.04 2.97
CA VAL A 50 4.33 11.23 2.94
C VAL A 50 4.05 12.10 1.72
N LYS A 51 3.90 11.49 0.54
CA LYS A 51 3.61 12.20 -0.72
C LYS A 51 2.30 13.00 -0.64
N TYR A 52 1.23 12.42 -0.08
CA TYR A 52 -0.09 13.07 -0.04
C TYR A 52 -0.22 14.11 1.08
N ARG A 53 0.60 14.05 2.14
CA ARG A 53 0.58 15.01 3.26
C ARG A 53 0.70 16.48 2.84
N SER A 54 1.45 16.77 1.76
CA SER A 54 1.65 18.16 1.27
C SER A 54 0.67 18.56 0.15
N THR A 55 -0.33 17.73 -0.13
CA THR A 55 -1.34 17.99 -1.18
C THR A 55 -2.64 18.52 -0.56
N PRO A 56 -3.58 19.04 -1.36
CA PRO A 56 -4.92 19.37 -0.88
C PRO A 56 -5.74 18.16 -0.38
N TYR A 57 -5.25 16.94 -0.59
CA TYR A 57 -5.93 15.68 -0.27
C TYR A 57 -5.01 14.76 0.53
N PRO A 58 -4.71 15.08 1.81
CA PRO A 58 -3.93 14.19 2.66
C PRO A 58 -4.67 12.85 2.89
N ILE A 59 -3.90 11.80 3.21
CA ILE A 59 -4.45 10.50 3.60
C ILE A 59 -4.76 10.55 5.10
N ASP A 60 -6.05 10.58 5.45
CA ASP A 60 -6.52 10.62 6.84
C ASP A 60 -6.82 9.23 7.42
N CYS A 61 -7.04 8.24 6.56
CA CYS A 61 -7.36 6.87 6.95
C CYS A 61 -6.81 5.86 5.93
N VAL A 62 -6.28 4.74 6.43
CA VAL A 62 -5.91 3.55 5.64
C VAL A 62 -6.94 2.46 5.92
N ILE A 63 -7.68 2.09 4.87
CA ILE A 63 -8.54 0.91 4.88
C ILE A 63 -7.75 -0.25 4.28
N TYR A 64 -7.69 -1.39 4.96
CA TYR A 64 -6.83 -2.51 4.58
C TYR A 64 -7.48 -3.88 4.81
N GLU A 65 -6.99 -4.89 4.11
CA GLU A 65 -7.38 -6.29 4.33
C GLU A 65 -6.75 -6.84 5.62
N PRO A 66 -7.49 -7.49 6.52
CA PRO A 66 -7.00 -7.89 7.85
C PRO A 66 -5.73 -8.77 7.85
N PHE A 67 -5.52 -9.56 6.80
CA PHE A 67 -4.32 -10.41 6.68
C PHE A 67 -3.06 -9.64 6.26
N LEU A 68 -3.20 -8.38 5.81
CA LEU A 68 -2.10 -7.44 5.56
C LEU A 68 -1.91 -6.51 6.78
N HIS A 69 -1.69 -7.12 7.95
CA HIS A 69 -1.64 -6.40 9.23
C HIS A 69 -0.60 -5.28 9.28
N TRP A 70 0.50 -5.40 8.52
CA TRP A 70 1.54 -4.37 8.40
C TRP A 70 1.01 -3.01 7.93
N ALA A 71 -0.11 -2.96 7.20
CA ALA A 71 -0.72 -1.70 6.77
C ALA A 71 -1.22 -0.87 7.96
N LEU A 72 -1.70 -1.52 9.03
CA LEU A 72 -2.08 -0.85 10.27
C LEU A 72 -0.87 -0.27 11.00
N ASP A 73 0.25 -1.00 11.01
CA ASP A 73 1.48 -0.55 11.65
C ASP A 73 2.03 0.68 10.94
N VAL A 74 2.05 0.69 9.60
CA VAL A 74 2.36 1.89 8.81
C VAL A 74 1.41 3.03 9.13
N ALA A 75 0.09 2.82 9.17
CA ALA A 75 -0.85 3.88 9.50
C ALA A 75 -0.55 4.52 10.87
N LYS A 76 -0.27 3.69 11.89
CA LYS A 76 0.10 4.14 13.25
C LYS A 76 1.39 4.97 13.27
N ASP A 77 2.43 4.53 12.56
CA ASP A 77 3.72 5.24 12.49
C ASP A 77 3.57 6.67 11.94
N PHE A 78 2.57 6.89 11.09
CA PHE A 78 2.27 8.18 10.50
C PHE A 78 1.11 8.92 11.18
N GLY A 79 0.56 8.40 12.28
CA GLY A 79 -0.56 9.01 13.01
C GLY A 79 -1.85 9.08 12.19
N VAL A 80 -2.02 8.16 11.23
CA VAL A 80 -3.18 8.02 10.35
C VAL A 80 -4.12 6.96 10.92
N MET A 81 -5.43 7.14 10.76
CA MET A 81 -6.40 6.15 11.21
C MET A 81 -6.27 4.85 10.41
N GLY A 82 -6.45 3.70 11.05
CA GLY A 82 -6.48 2.40 10.37
C GLY A 82 -7.84 1.72 10.55
N ALA A 83 -8.37 1.13 9.48
CA ALA A 83 -9.61 0.35 9.52
C ALA A 83 -9.46 -0.94 8.70
N ALA A 84 -9.71 -2.08 9.33
CA ALA A 84 -9.76 -3.35 8.63
C ALA A 84 -11.09 -3.49 7.85
N PHE A 85 -11.03 -4.01 6.63
CA PHE A 85 -12.20 -4.31 5.79
C PHE A 85 -12.58 -5.79 5.95
N CYS A 86 -13.82 -6.07 6.38
CA CYS A 86 -14.33 -7.41 6.65
C CYS A 86 -15.62 -7.69 5.88
#